data_AF-A0A6L8T5P4-F1
#
_entry.id   AF-A0A6L8T5P4-F1
#
_cell.length_a   1.000
_cell.length_b   1.000
_cell.length_c   1.000
_cell.angle_alpha   90.00
_cell.angle_beta   90.00
_cell.angle_gamma   90.00
#
_symmetry.space_group_name_H-M   'P 1'
#
loop_
_entity.id
_entity.type
_entity.pdbx_description
1 polymer ?
#
loop_
_entity_poly.entity_id
_entity_poly.type
_entity_poly.pdbx_seq_one_letter_code
_entity_poly.pdbx_strand_id
1 'polypeptide(L)'
;MYGAILGDIIGSPFEFDRGDKTKNFDLFSEGCGFTDDSVMTIAVGEALLAVGPEAAVKKIEDAVASNMQDWGKRYPHAGYGGSFRHWLKENNPKPYGSYGNGSAMRVSAVGWLYDSMERTREVARATANVTHNHPEGIKGAESTASAIYMARNGSSKEEIKTYIEREFHYDLSRTLDNIRTYYHHVESCQETVPEAIIAFLESKDFEDAIRNAVSLGGDTDTLGAITGSIAEAFYGIPAVLIAECKSRIDKGLMTDVLDEFDHVLGRSVDTYSDEVDETQANQMIEAAIDQYYIQQDKNGMLLFMEVMVTRMQQAGEVIVPYITENPFMSEEQISKVKAGDTISLDHDVRLKIETVKDSDEKEWIGVFTSSEEMHKGSAGNVQMNQSIESILRLALNWEQVNGIVINPFGKYIQMTKKMIELLINGYEYNENERKSKDDENN
;
A
#
# COMPACT_ATOMS: atom_id res chain seq x y z
N MET A 1 -3.34 5.32 -5.02
CA MET A 1 -3.94 6.38 -4.16
C MET A 1 -3.32 6.40 -2.77
N TYR A 2 -2.86 5.24 -2.26
CA TYR A 2 -2.19 5.14 -0.96
C TYR A 2 -1.03 6.12 -0.78
N GLY A 3 -0.31 6.48 -1.84
CA GLY A 3 0.80 7.42 -1.76
C GLY A 3 0.36 8.81 -1.34
N ALA A 4 -0.77 9.28 -1.86
CA ALA A 4 -1.35 10.56 -1.46
C ALA A 4 -1.79 10.52 0.01
N ILE A 5 -2.50 9.47 0.41
CA ILE A 5 -3.03 9.32 1.77
C ILE A 5 -1.91 9.17 2.80
N LEU A 6 -0.86 8.41 2.49
CA LEU A 6 0.33 8.30 3.34
C LEU A 6 1.03 9.63 3.48
N GLY A 7 1.22 10.36 2.38
CA GLY A 7 1.84 11.67 2.40
C GLY A 7 1.09 12.68 3.27
N ASP A 8 -0.24 12.71 3.14
CA ASP A 8 -1.13 13.47 4.02
C ASP A 8 -0.96 13.09 5.49
N ILE A 9 -1.19 11.81 5.84
CA ILE A 9 -1.12 11.31 7.22
C ILE A 9 0.23 11.63 7.88
N ILE A 10 1.33 11.39 7.15
CA ILE A 10 2.70 11.58 7.65
C ILE A 10 3.02 13.08 7.77
N GLY A 11 2.51 13.91 6.86
CA GLY A 11 2.75 15.35 6.84
C GLY A 11 1.89 16.14 7.83
N SER A 12 0.71 15.65 8.19
CA SER A 12 -0.28 16.36 9.01
C SER A 12 0.23 16.92 10.35
N PRO A 13 1.12 16.26 11.13
CA PRO A 13 1.57 16.83 12.41
C PRO A 13 2.47 18.06 12.24
N PHE A 14 3.10 18.19 11.06
CA PHE A 14 4.13 19.18 10.76
C PHE A 14 3.60 20.44 10.05
N GLU A 15 2.30 20.45 9.72
CA GLU A 15 1.64 21.56 9.03
C GLU A 15 1.79 22.86 9.83
N PHE A 16 1.88 24.00 9.15
CA PHE A 16 2.18 25.31 9.74
C PHE A 16 3.58 25.39 10.37
N ASP A 17 4.56 24.72 9.77
CA ASP A 17 5.94 24.68 10.25
C ASP A 17 6.06 24.17 11.71
N ARG A 18 5.19 23.21 12.09
CA ARG A 18 5.21 22.57 13.41
C ARG A 18 6.32 21.54 13.48
N GLY A 19 7.51 22.00 13.84
CA GLY A 19 8.69 21.16 14.02
C GLY A 19 9.90 21.71 13.28
N ASP A 20 10.99 20.95 13.29
CA ASP A 20 12.18 21.32 12.55
C ASP A 20 12.01 20.94 11.07
N LYS A 21 12.48 21.81 10.16
CA LYS A 21 12.60 21.50 8.73
C LYS A 21 13.74 20.50 8.53
N THR A 22 13.48 19.23 8.82
CA THR A 22 14.46 18.14 8.78
C THR A 22 13.84 16.87 8.24
N LYS A 23 14.68 15.99 7.71
CA LYS A 23 14.27 14.63 7.29
C LYS A 23 14.26 13.64 8.46
N ASN A 24 14.87 14.01 9.59
CA ASN A 24 15.02 13.15 10.75
C ASN A 24 13.83 13.31 11.71
N PHE A 25 12.79 12.53 11.44
CA PHE A 25 11.57 12.45 12.26
C PHE A 25 10.98 11.04 12.19
N ASP A 26 10.15 10.67 13.17
CA ASP A 26 9.44 9.40 13.13
C ASP A 26 8.30 9.49 12.11
N LEU A 27 8.25 8.56 11.16
CA LEU A 27 7.32 8.63 10.03
C LEU A 27 5.86 8.63 10.47
N PHE A 28 5.56 7.91 11.55
CA PHE A 28 4.23 7.87 12.17
C PHE A 28 4.35 8.33 13.63
N SER A 29 4.19 9.62 13.85
CA SER A 29 4.27 10.25 15.17
C SER A 29 2.87 10.46 15.78
N GLU A 30 2.83 10.88 17.05
CA GLU A 30 1.58 11.29 17.69
C GLU A 30 0.97 12.48 16.93
N GLY A 31 -0.30 12.36 16.55
CA GLY A 31 -1.01 13.37 15.75
C GLY A 31 -1.09 13.05 14.25
N CYS A 32 -0.41 12.01 13.75
CA CYS A 32 -0.58 11.55 12.37
C CYS A 32 -2.02 11.06 12.15
N GLY A 33 -2.77 11.78 11.33
CA GLY A 33 -4.13 11.45 10.92
C GLY A 33 -4.40 11.96 9.52
N PHE A 34 -5.40 11.39 8.85
CA PHE A 34 -5.77 11.86 7.51
C PHE A 34 -6.49 13.21 7.62
N THR A 35 -6.35 14.03 6.58
CA THR A 35 -6.96 15.36 6.50
C THR A 35 -7.92 15.45 5.30
N ASP A 36 -8.27 16.66 4.84
CA ASP A 36 -9.07 16.83 3.65
C ASP A 36 -8.42 16.33 2.37
N ASP A 37 -7.10 16.25 2.31
CA ASP A 37 -6.33 15.69 1.20
C ASP A 37 -6.74 14.25 0.92
N SER A 38 -6.75 13.40 1.96
CA SER A 38 -7.21 12.02 1.86
C SER A 38 -8.70 11.93 1.59
N VAL A 39 -9.53 12.69 2.31
CA VAL A 39 -10.99 12.64 2.14
C VAL A 39 -11.39 13.01 0.71
N MET A 40 -10.75 14.04 0.16
CA MET A 40 -11.02 14.49 -1.21
C MET A 40 -10.37 13.58 -2.26
N THR A 41 -9.23 12.96 -1.96
CA THR A 41 -8.65 11.90 -2.81
C THR A 41 -9.62 10.74 -2.99
N ILE A 42 -10.18 10.24 -1.88
CA ILE A 42 -11.18 9.16 -1.89
C ILE A 42 -12.45 9.59 -2.65
N ALA A 43 -12.96 10.80 -2.38
CA ALA A 43 -14.16 11.30 -3.05
C ALA A 43 -13.99 11.42 -4.57
N VAL A 44 -12.84 11.91 -5.04
CA VAL A 44 -12.53 11.99 -6.47
C VAL A 44 -12.37 10.59 -7.07
N GLY A 45 -11.63 9.70 -6.40
CA GLY A 45 -11.45 8.31 -6.84
C GLY A 45 -12.78 7.59 -7.05
N GLU A 46 -13.65 7.61 -6.03
CA GLU A 46 -14.99 6.99 -6.08
C GLU A 46 -15.85 7.54 -7.22
N ALA A 47 -15.86 8.87 -7.40
CA ALA A 47 -16.62 9.51 -8.48
C ALA A 47 -16.16 9.04 -9.87
N LEU A 48 -14.85 8.93 -10.07
CA LEU A 48 -14.27 8.51 -11.35
C LEU A 48 -14.51 7.03 -11.64
N LEU A 49 -14.44 6.17 -10.62
CA LEU A 49 -14.81 4.76 -10.73
C LEU A 49 -16.29 4.63 -11.16
N ALA A 50 -17.18 5.38 -10.52
CA ALA A 50 -18.61 5.34 -10.80
C ALA A 50 -18.99 5.86 -12.20
N VAL A 51 -18.31 6.91 -12.69
CA VAL A 51 -18.65 7.46 -14.02
C VAL A 51 -18.04 6.68 -15.18
N GLY A 52 -16.93 5.98 -14.94
CA GLY A 52 -16.16 5.20 -15.92
C GLY A 52 -15.20 6.03 -16.78
N PRO A 53 -14.22 5.38 -17.46
CA PRO A 53 -13.13 6.07 -18.16
C PRO A 53 -13.59 6.91 -19.37
N GLU A 54 -14.69 6.52 -20.02
CA GLU A 54 -15.23 7.19 -21.23
C GLU A 54 -16.23 8.30 -20.92
N ALA A 55 -16.41 8.69 -19.66
CA ALA A 55 -17.41 9.68 -19.27
C ALA A 55 -17.16 11.07 -19.87
N ALA A 56 -18.19 11.74 -20.39
CA ALA A 56 -18.07 13.12 -20.84
C ALA A 56 -17.67 14.06 -19.68
N VAL A 57 -16.90 15.11 -19.96
CA VAL A 57 -16.38 16.08 -18.97
C VAL A 57 -17.46 16.58 -18.02
N LYS A 58 -18.65 16.93 -18.55
CA LYS A 58 -19.74 17.44 -17.71
C LYS A 58 -20.23 16.42 -16.67
N LYS A 59 -20.30 15.14 -17.04
CA LYS A 59 -20.70 14.05 -16.13
C LYS A 59 -19.64 13.86 -15.03
N ILE A 60 -18.36 14.00 -15.38
CA ILE A 60 -17.24 13.96 -14.42
C ILE A 60 -17.36 15.11 -13.42
N GLU A 61 -17.51 16.35 -13.90
CA GLU A 61 -17.64 17.54 -13.03
C GLU A 61 -18.82 17.40 -12.06
N ASP A 62 -19.98 16.95 -12.55
CA ASP A 62 -21.18 16.78 -11.71
C ASP A 62 -20.99 15.67 -10.66
N ALA A 63 -20.41 14.53 -11.03
CA ALA A 63 -20.15 13.42 -10.11
C ALA A 63 -19.09 13.77 -9.07
N VAL A 64 -17.98 14.36 -9.48
CA VAL A 64 -16.90 14.80 -8.58
C VAL A 64 -17.44 15.84 -7.59
N ALA A 65 -18.22 16.81 -8.06
CA ALA A 65 -18.81 17.81 -7.17
C ALA A 65 -19.74 17.16 -6.13
N SER A 66 -20.63 16.26 -6.56
CA SER A 66 -21.55 15.56 -5.67
C SER A 66 -20.81 14.71 -4.62
N ASN A 67 -19.86 13.86 -5.05
CA ASN A 67 -19.13 12.99 -4.14
C ASN A 67 -18.27 13.81 -3.16
N MET A 68 -17.61 14.88 -3.60
CA MET A 68 -16.84 15.75 -2.70
C MET A 68 -17.73 16.39 -1.63
N GLN A 69 -18.95 16.83 -1.97
CA GLN A 69 -19.89 17.32 -0.97
C GLN A 69 -20.35 16.22 -0.01
N ASP A 70 -20.59 15.01 -0.50
CA ASP A 70 -21.08 13.91 0.34
C ASP A 70 -20.00 13.39 1.30
N TRP A 71 -18.76 13.22 0.84
CA TRP A 71 -17.63 12.92 1.71
C TRP A 71 -17.33 14.07 2.67
N GLY A 72 -17.36 15.32 2.21
CA GLY A 72 -17.15 16.47 3.09
C GLY A 72 -18.20 16.63 4.20
N LYS A 73 -19.44 16.18 3.97
CA LYS A 73 -20.48 16.12 5.01
C LYS A 73 -20.22 14.99 6.02
N ARG A 74 -19.64 13.86 5.59
CA ARG A 74 -19.26 12.74 6.49
C ARG A 74 -18.07 13.11 7.37
N TYR A 75 -17.13 13.91 6.86
CA TYR A 75 -15.90 14.30 7.57
C TYR A 75 -15.77 15.83 7.73
N PRO A 76 -16.71 16.52 8.40
CA PRO A 76 -16.79 17.99 8.40
C PRO A 76 -15.63 18.70 9.10
N HIS A 77 -14.75 17.95 9.78
CA HIS A 77 -13.63 18.45 10.57
C HIS A 77 -12.26 18.02 10.02
N ALA A 78 -12.18 17.60 8.75
CA ALA A 78 -10.97 17.02 8.17
C ALA A 78 -9.83 18.02 7.88
N GLY A 79 -10.08 19.33 7.85
CA GLY A 79 -9.01 20.31 7.57
C GLY A 79 -9.54 21.50 6.76
N TYR A 80 -10.07 21.27 5.57
CA TYR A 80 -10.78 22.19 4.65
C TYR A 80 -10.54 23.69 4.80
N GLY A 81 -9.97 24.31 3.77
CA GLY A 81 -9.91 25.77 3.63
C GLY A 81 -11.28 26.48 3.71
N GLY A 82 -11.28 27.73 4.16
CA GLY A 82 -12.49 28.49 4.51
C GLY A 82 -13.54 28.58 3.38
N SER A 83 -13.13 28.93 2.16
CA SER A 83 -14.03 28.99 1.00
C SER A 83 -14.57 27.61 0.61
N PHE A 84 -13.75 26.57 0.75
CA PHE A 84 -14.15 25.20 0.44
C PHE A 84 -15.19 24.68 1.44
N ARG A 85 -15.06 25.01 2.73
CA ARG A 85 -16.09 24.71 3.75
C ARG A 85 -17.45 25.34 3.43
N HIS A 86 -17.46 26.50 2.79
CA HIS A 86 -18.70 27.12 2.31
C HIS A 86 -19.28 26.34 1.15
N TRP A 87 -18.45 26.06 0.13
CA TRP A 87 -18.80 25.28 -1.06
C TRP A 87 -19.40 23.90 -0.71
N LEU A 88 -18.85 23.20 0.30
CA LEU A 88 -19.37 21.91 0.79
C LEU A 88 -20.82 21.96 1.29
N LYS A 89 -21.28 23.14 1.73
CA LYS A 89 -22.62 23.35 2.33
C LYS A 89 -23.63 23.96 1.37
N GLU A 90 -23.22 24.36 0.17
CA GLU A 90 -24.11 24.95 -0.82
C GLU A 90 -24.98 23.88 -1.49
N ASN A 91 -26.25 24.18 -1.74
CA ASN A 91 -27.15 23.24 -2.43
C ASN A 91 -26.83 23.06 -3.92
N ASN A 92 -26.22 24.07 -4.55
CA ASN A 92 -25.85 24.06 -5.97
C ASN A 92 -24.50 24.77 -6.10
N PRO A 93 -23.43 24.12 -5.66
CA PRO A 93 -22.15 24.78 -5.50
C PRO A 93 -21.60 25.23 -6.85
N LYS A 94 -20.96 26.41 -6.87
CA LYS A 94 -20.26 26.92 -8.06
C LYS A 94 -18.77 27.04 -7.80
N PRO A 95 -17.91 26.79 -8.80
CA PRO A 95 -16.49 27.07 -8.65
C PRO A 95 -16.27 28.57 -8.42
N TYR A 96 -15.27 28.88 -7.61
CA TYR A 96 -15.08 30.22 -7.04
C TYR A 96 -13.72 30.83 -7.40
N GLY A 97 -13.06 30.36 -8.45
CA GLY A 97 -11.82 30.96 -8.97
C GLY A 97 -10.59 30.69 -8.12
N SER A 98 -10.57 29.59 -7.35
CA SER A 98 -9.42 29.26 -6.51
C SER A 98 -8.19 28.89 -7.34
N TYR A 99 -7.04 29.45 -6.97
CA TYR A 99 -5.70 29.06 -7.45
C TYR A 99 -4.96 28.16 -6.45
N GLY A 100 -5.64 27.74 -5.37
CA GLY A 100 -5.03 26.95 -4.32
C GLY A 100 -4.63 25.53 -4.73
N ASN A 101 -3.75 24.92 -3.95
CA ASN A 101 -3.20 23.58 -4.16
C ASN A 101 -4.21 22.43 -3.94
N GLY A 102 -5.38 22.73 -3.39
CA GLY A 102 -6.43 21.74 -3.12
C GLY A 102 -7.00 21.03 -4.35
N SER A 103 -6.72 21.50 -5.56
CA SER A 103 -6.98 20.76 -6.80
C SER A 103 -5.92 19.69 -7.09
N ALA A 104 -4.66 19.95 -6.77
CA ALA A 104 -3.53 19.05 -6.99
C ALA A 104 -3.48 17.92 -5.96
N MET A 105 -3.77 18.22 -4.68
CA MET A 105 -3.66 17.25 -3.58
C MET A 105 -4.55 16.00 -3.75
N ARG A 106 -5.67 16.15 -4.46
CA ARG A 106 -6.71 15.12 -4.62
C ARG A 106 -6.77 14.48 -6.01
N VAL A 107 -5.85 14.83 -6.92
CA VAL A 107 -5.93 14.43 -8.33
C VAL A 107 -5.34 13.04 -8.61
N SER A 108 -4.83 12.37 -7.57
CA SER A 108 -4.00 11.16 -7.72
C SER A 108 -4.70 10.04 -8.53
N ALA A 109 -6.00 9.83 -8.33
CA ALA A 109 -6.79 8.86 -9.07
C ALA A 109 -6.73 9.06 -10.60
N VAL A 110 -6.72 10.32 -11.06
CA VAL A 110 -6.69 10.65 -12.49
C VAL A 110 -5.40 10.17 -13.15
N GLY A 111 -4.27 10.27 -12.45
CA GLY A 111 -2.99 9.81 -12.98
C GLY A 111 -2.93 8.31 -13.27
N TRP A 112 -3.82 7.52 -12.64
CA TRP A 112 -3.88 6.06 -12.75
C TRP A 112 -4.96 5.53 -13.69
N LEU A 113 -6.12 6.19 -13.81
CA LEU A 113 -7.30 5.60 -14.46
C LEU A 113 -7.35 5.72 -15.99
N TYR A 114 -6.47 6.50 -16.62
CA TYR A 114 -6.61 6.84 -18.05
C TYR A 114 -5.37 6.51 -18.88
N ASP A 115 -5.57 5.86 -20.03
CA ASP A 115 -4.48 5.29 -20.85
C ASP A 115 -3.80 6.28 -21.80
N SER A 116 -4.20 7.56 -21.78
CA SER A 116 -3.54 8.60 -22.56
C SER A 116 -3.29 9.86 -21.76
N MET A 117 -2.17 10.53 -22.06
CA MET A 117 -1.80 11.81 -21.44
C MET A 117 -2.87 12.89 -21.71
N GLU A 118 -3.44 12.92 -22.92
CA GLU A 118 -4.48 13.88 -23.30
C GLU A 118 -5.72 13.71 -22.42
N ARG A 119 -6.21 12.46 -22.28
CA ARG A 119 -7.38 12.16 -21.46
C ARG A 119 -7.11 12.39 -19.97
N THR A 120 -5.92 12.01 -19.49
CA THR A 120 -5.48 12.28 -18.12
C THR A 120 -5.57 13.78 -17.80
N ARG A 121 -5.06 14.63 -18.69
CA ARG A 121 -5.11 16.09 -18.51
C ARG A 121 -6.54 16.65 -18.62
N GLU A 122 -7.33 16.16 -19.57
CA GLU A 122 -8.74 16.55 -19.71
C GLU A 122 -9.53 16.28 -18.42
N VAL A 123 -9.37 15.09 -17.84
CA VAL A 123 -10.05 14.71 -16.62
C VAL A 123 -9.48 15.45 -15.41
N ALA A 124 -8.16 15.64 -15.32
CA ALA A 124 -7.54 16.42 -14.25
C ALA A 124 -8.13 17.84 -14.20
N ARG A 125 -8.25 18.50 -15.36
CA ARG A 125 -8.93 19.79 -15.49
C ARG A 125 -10.38 19.72 -15.03
N ALA A 126 -11.14 18.68 -15.41
CA ALA A 126 -12.53 18.51 -14.97
C ALA A 126 -12.64 18.40 -13.44
N THR A 127 -11.75 17.63 -12.80
CA THR A 127 -11.75 17.48 -11.32
C THR A 127 -11.34 18.77 -10.58
N ALA A 128 -10.52 19.61 -11.20
CA ALA A 128 -10.16 20.93 -10.65
C ALA A 128 -11.29 21.94 -10.84
N ASN A 129 -11.93 21.95 -12.01
CA ASN A 129 -12.93 22.93 -12.44
C ASN A 129 -14.12 23.09 -11.49
N VAL A 130 -14.45 22.08 -10.68
CA VAL A 130 -15.59 22.12 -9.75
C VAL A 130 -15.40 23.15 -8.63
N THR A 131 -14.15 23.55 -8.33
CA THR A 131 -13.78 24.48 -7.24
C THR A 131 -12.66 25.46 -7.63
N HIS A 132 -11.63 24.96 -8.33
CA HIS A 132 -10.39 25.64 -8.69
C HIS A 132 -10.34 25.94 -10.19
N ASN A 133 -11.32 26.66 -10.72
CA ASN A 133 -11.38 27.03 -12.14
C ASN A 133 -10.45 28.20 -12.52
N HIS A 134 -9.50 28.58 -11.66
CA HIS A 134 -8.41 29.48 -12.01
C HIS A 134 -7.35 28.73 -12.82
N PRO A 135 -6.67 29.36 -13.81
CA PRO A 135 -5.64 28.71 -14.62
C PRO A 135 -4.55 27.99 -13.79
N GLU A 136 -4.06 28.61 -12.72
CA GLU A 136 -3.04 27.98 -11.86
C GLU A 136 -3.58 26.80 -11.03
N GLY A 137 -4.85 26.85 -10.60
CA GLY A 137 -5.50 25.74 -9.92
C GLY A 137 -5.63 24.51 -10.84
N ILE A 138 -6.05 24.74 -12.08
CA ILE A 138 -6.13 23.71 -13.12
C ILE A 138 -4.72 23.17 -13.45
N LYS A 139 -3.75 24.06 -13.63
CA LYS A 139 -2.36 23.72 -13.94
C LYS A 139 -1.73 22.81 -12.88
N GLY A 140 -1.98 23.07 -11.60
CA GLY A 140 -1.49 22.21 -10.51
C GLY A 140 -2.05 20.79 -10.59
N ALA A 141 -3.34 20.64 -10.87
CA ALA A 141 -3.98 19.33 -11.05
C ALA A 141 -3.46 18.61 -12.30
N GLU A 142 -3.38 19.30 -13.45
CA GLU A 142 -2.88 18.70 -14.69
C GLU A 142 -1.42 18.24 -14.56
N SER A 143 -0.55 19.08 -14.00
CA SER A 143 0.88 18.76 -13.85
C SER A 143 1.11 17.57 -12.92
N THR A 144 0.40 17.51 -11.78
CA THR A 144 0.48 16.40 -10.84
C THR A 144 -0.01 15.10 -11.49
N ALA A 145 -1.18 15.12 -12.13
CA ALA A 145 -1.71 13.94 -12.82
C ALA A 145 -0.82 13.49 -13.98
N SER A 146 -0.22 14.42 -14.73
CA SER A 146 0.77 14.13 -15.77
C SER A 146 2.02 13.47 -15.21
N ALA A 147 2.55 13.95 -14.08
CA ALA A 147 3.71 13.34 -13.43
C ALA A 147 3.44 11.90 -12.99
N ILE A 148 2.27 11.65 -12.38
CA ILE A 148 1.83 10.30 -11.99
C ILE A 148 1.69 9.39 -13.23
N TYR A 149 1.04 9.88 -14.29
CA TYR A 149 0.89 9.14 -15.54
C TYR A 149 2.25 8.78 -16.17
N MET A 150 3.19 9.72 -16.19
CA MET A 150 4.52 9.47 -16.75
C MET A 150 5.30 8.46 -15.90
N ALA A 151 5.27 8.63 -14.58
CA ALA A 151 5.93 7.74 -13.63
C ALA A 151 5.46 6.28 -13.77
N ARG A 152 4.15 6.05 -13.77
CA ARG A 152 3.60 4.68 -13.90
C ARG A 152 3.87 4.03 -15.27
N ASN A 153 4.12 4.84 -16.30
CA ASN A 153 4.47 4.37 -17.64
C ASN A 153 5.99 4.27 -17.86
N GLY A 154 6.78 4.31 -16.78
CA GLY A 154 8.23 4.06 -16.81
C GLY A 154 9.08 5.22 -17.29
N SER A 155 8.54 6.45 -17.33
CA SER A 155 9.36 7.64 -17.61
C SER A 155 10.37 7.86 -16.48
N SER A 156 11.60 8.21 -16.84
CA SER A 156 12.62 8.64 -15.89
C SER A 156 12.28 9.97 -15.23
N LYS A 157 12.91 10.25 -14.08
CA LYS A 157 12.77 11.55 -13.39
C LYS A 157 13.14 12.74 -14.27
N GLU A 158 14.15 12.60 -15.12
CA GLU A 158 14.59 13.67 -16.03
C GLU A 158 13.56 13.94 -17.13
N GLU A 159 12.91 12.89 -17.65
CA GLU A 159 11.84 13.02 -18.64
C GLU A 159 10.60 13.69 -18.02
N ILE A 160 10.22 13.30 -16.80
CA ILE A 160 9.15 13.94 -16.03
C ILE A 160 9.48 15.42 -15.81
N LYS A 161 10.68 15.72 -15.29
CA LYS A 161 11.14 17.11 -15.06
C LYS A 161 11.05 17.94 -16.34
N THR A 162 11.63 17.44 -17.43
CA THR A 162 11.66 18.15 -18.73
C THR A 162 10.25 18.40 -19.26
N TYR A 163 9.36 17.42 -19.15
CA TYR A 163 7.96 17.57 -19.57
C TYR A 163 7.25 18.65 -18.76
N ILE A 164 7.39 18.61 -17.43
CA ILE A 164 6.70 19.56 -16.54
C ILE A 164 7.21 20.99 -16.75
N GLU A 165 8.53 21.20 -16.87
CA GLU A 165 9.12 22.50 -17.17
C GLU A 165 8.64 23.05 -18.52
N ARG A 166 8.54 22.18 -19.54
CA ARG A 166 8.12 22.58 -20.89
C ARG A 166 6.63 22.91 -20.97
N GLU A 167 5.76 22.05 -20.43
CA GLU A 167 4.31 22.13 -20.63
C GLU A 167 3.61 23.04 -19.61
N PHE A 168 4.14 23.10 -18.39
CA PHE A 168 3.51 23.84 -17.29
C PHE A 168 4.35 25.04 -16.81
N HIS A 169 5.59 25.18 -17.29
CA HIS A 169 6.48 26.30 -16.96
C HIS A 169 6.76 26.45 -15.46
N TYR A 170 6.79 25.33 -14.74
CA TYR A 170 7.29 25.29 -13.37
C TYR A 170 8.82 25.30 -13.36
N ASP A 171 9.43 26.05 -12.43
CA ASP A 171 10.86 26.00 -12.21
C ASP A 171 11.23 24.83 -11.29
N LEU A 172 11.77 23.77 -11.88
CA LEU A 172 12.21 22.55 -11.20
C LEU A 172 13.75 22.46 -11.12
N SER A 173 14.47 23.56 -11.41
CA SER A 173 15.94 23.60 -11.37
C SER A 173 16.51 23.85 -9.97
N ARG A 174 15.64 24.22 -9.02
CA ARG A 174 15.96 24.51 -7.62
C ARG A 174 16.23 23.22 -6.87
N THR A 175 16.94 23.32 -5.74
CA THR A 175 17.23 22.18 -4.86
C THR A 175 16.44 22.24 -3.57
N LEU A 176 16.17 21.09 -2.95
CA LEU A 176 15.50 21.03 -1.64
C LEU A 176 16.25 21.81 -0.57
N ASP A 177 17.58 21.72 -0.56
CA ASP A 177 18.42 22.45 0.39
C ASP A 177 18.25 23.97 0.27
N ASN A 178 18.11 24.49 -0.96
CA ASN A 178 17.85 25.91 -1.17
C ASN A 178 16.41 26.27 -0.76
N ILE A 179 15.41 25.50 -1.18
CA ILE A 179 13.99 25.75 -0.91
C ILE A 179 13.73 25.81 0.59
N ARG A 180 14.29 24.86 1.35
CA ARG A 180 14.12 24.75 2.80
C ARG A 180 14.51 26.02 3.58
N THR A 181 15.39 26.87 3.03
CA THR A 181 15.84 28.09 3.71
C THR A 181 14.82 29.22 3.75
N TYR A 182 13.81 29.20 2.86
CA TYR A 182 12.84 30.30 2.73
C TYR A 182 11.38 29.83 2.61
N TYR A 183 11.14 28.54 2.35
CA TYR A 183 9.79 28.00 2.22
C TYR A 183 9.00 28.16 3.52
N HIS A 184 7.69 28.31 3.41
CA HIS A 184 6.77 28.52 4.53
C HIS A 184 5.36 28.11 4.11
N HIS A 185 4.40 28.15 5.04
CA HIS A 185 3.01 27.80 4.75
C HIS A 185 2.42 28.68 3.63
N VAL A 186 2.09 28.03 2.51
CA VAL A 186 1.44 28.63 1.35
C VAL A 186 0.50 27.61 0.74
N GLU A 187 -0.72 28.05 0.42
CA GLU A 187 -1.78 27.15 -0.09
C GLU A 187 -1.94 27.28 -1.61
N SER A 188 -0.94 27.82 -2.34
CA SER A 188 -1.03 28.15 -3.77
C SER A 188 -0.46 27.04 -4.66
N CYS A 189 -1.11 26.74 -5.79
CA CYS A 189 -0.56 25.77 -6.75
C CYS A 189 0.82 26.18 -7.27
N GLN A 190 1.11 27.48 -7.37
CA GLN A 190 2.38 27.98 -7.92
C GLN A 190 3.57 27.72 -7.00
N GLU A 191 3.32 27.62 -5.70
CA GLU A 191 4.35 27.51 -4.67
C GLU A 191 4.28 26.18 -3.90
N THR A 192 3.29 25.33 -4.11
CA THR A 192 3.25 23.99 -3.51
C THR A 192 3.64 22.90 -4.51
N VAL A 193 3.07 22.96 -5.73
CA VAL A 193 3.23 21.89 -6.72
C VAL A 193 4.67 21.71 -7.19
N PRO A 194 5.42 22.78 -7.57
CA PRO A 194 6.80 22.55 -8.02
C PRO A 194 7.71 22.05 -6.90
N GLU A 195 7.48 22.45 -5.65
CA GLU A 195 8.20 22.01 -4.46
C GLU A 195 7.94 20.53 -4.17
N ALA A 196 6.68 20.10 -4.25
CA ALA A 196 6.30 18.69 -4.13
C ALA A 196 6.92 17.82 -5.26
N ILE A 197 6.96 18.34 -6.48
CA ILE A 197 7.62 17.65 -7.61
C ILE A 197 9.13 17.57 -7.38
N ILE A 198 9.78 18.65 -6.93
CA ILE A 198 11.23 18.64 -6.60
C ILE A 198 11.53 17.65 -5.47
N ALA A 199 10.66 17.56 -4.45
CA ALA A 199 10.79 16.58 -3.38
C ALA A 199 10.79 15.14 -3.89
N PHE A 200 9.93 14.83 -4.86
CA PHE A 200 9.98 13.58 -5.61
C PHE A 200 11.24 13.46 -6.47
N LEU A 201 11.63 14.48 -7.24
CA LEU A 201 12.77 14.40 -8.15
C LEU A 201 14.09 14.12 -7.42
N GLU A 202 14.29 14.69 -6.23
CA GLU A 202 15.50 14.46 -5.41
C GLU A 202 15.44 13.19 -4.54
N SER A 203 14.32 12.46 -4.51
CA SER A 203 14.19 11.29 -3.65
C SER A 203 14.94 10.05 -4.17
N LYS A 204 15.15 9.08 -3.29
CA LYS A 204 15.75 7.78 -3.64
C LYS A 204 14.76 6.62 -3.63
N ASP A 205 13.74 6.73 -2.79
CA ASP A 205 12.66 5.78 -2.61
C ASP A 205 11.39 6.52 -2.14
N PHE A 206 10.33 5.77 -1.84
CA PHE A 206 9.04 6.31 -1.42
C PHE A 206 9.14 7.06 -0.07
N GLU A 207 9.76 6.46 0.95
CA GLU A 207 9.87 7.09 2.27
C GLU A 207 10.73 8.36 2.19
N ASP A 208 11.85 8.31 1.46
CA ASP A 208 12.73 9.45 1.23
C ASP A 208 11.99 10.61 0.53
N ALA A 209 11.05 10.31 -0.36
CA ALA A 209 10.21 11.32 -1.02
C ALA A 209 9.29 12.03 -0.02
N ILE A 210 8.62 11.28 0.85
CA ILE A 210 7.77 11.85 1.91
C ILE A 210 8.61 12.68 2.89
N ARG A 211 9.78 12.15 3.31
CA ARG A 211 10.71 12.89 4.17
C ARG A 211 11.20 14.18 3.53
N ASN A 212 11.48 14.16 2.22
CA ASN A 212 11.84 15.36 1.48
C ASN A 212 10.72 16.40 1.55
N ALA A 213 9.48 16.01 1.27
CA ALA A 213 8.31 16.90 1.31
C ALA A 213 8.10 17.52 2.69
N VAL A 214 8.02 16.70 3.74
CA VAL A 214 7.85 17.17 5.13
C VAL A 214 9.01 18.07 5.57
N SER A 215 10.24 17.77 5.14
CA SER A 215 11.42 18.57 5.51
C SER A 215 11.42 19.99 4.96
N LEU A 216 10.51 20.34 4.04
CA LEU A 216 10.35 21.71 3.55
C LEU A 216 9.55 22.59 4.51
N GLY A 217 8.73 21.98 5.39
CA GLY A 217 7.77 22.69 6.23
C GLY A 217 6.61 23.31 5.43
N GLY A 218 5.88 24.22 6.05
CA GLY A 218 4.69 24.85 5.48
C GLY A 218 3.48 23.91 5.48
N ASP A 219 2.90 23.72 4.31
CA ASP A 219 1.69 22.92 4.05
C ASP A 219 2.08 21.45 3.81
N THR A 220 2.56 20.79 4.87
CA THR A 220 3.34 19.54 4.77
C THR A 220 2.50 18.31 4.46
N ASP A 221 1.25 18.25 4.91
CA ASP A 221 0.27 17.25 4.49
C ASP A 221 0.00 17.35 2.98
N THR A 222 -0.29 18.53 2.44
CA THR A 222 -0.52 18.70 1.00
C THR A 222 0.73 18.49 0.16
N LEU A 223 1.89 18.99 0.59
CA LEU A 223 3.17 18.64 -0.04
C LEU A 223 3.36 17.12 -0.05
N GLY A 224 3.15 16.48 1.09
CA GLY A 224 3.23 15.04 1.26
C GLY A 224 2.28 14.30 0.31
N ALA A 225 1.02 14.71 0.21
CA ALA A 225 0.01 14.08 -0.63
C ALA A 225 0.38 14.14 -2.11
N ILE A 226 0.82 15.31 -2.59
CA ILE A 226 1.25 15.48 -3.98
C ILE A 226 2.51 14.66 -4.25
N THR A 227 3.56 14.81 -3.42
CA THR A 227 4.83 14.07 -3.60
C THR A 227 4.62 12.56 -3.51
N GLY A 228 3.87 12.10 -2.52
CA GLY A 228 3.57 10.69 -2.29
C GLY A 228 2.78 10.05 -3.43
N SER A 229 1.85 10.77 -4.05
CA SER A 229 1.12 10.27 -5.21
C SER A 229 2.01 10.00 -6.43
N ILE A 230 3.01 10.86 -6.67
CA ILE A 230 3.99 10.69 -7.75
C ILE A 230 4.98 9.58 -7.39
N ALA A 231 5.45 9.57 -6.13
CA ALA A 231 6.38 8.57 -5.63
C ALA A 231 5.80 7.15 -5.67
N GLU A 232 4.51 6.97 -5.31
CA GLU A 232 3.79 5.69 -5.45
C GLU A 232 3.86 5.17 -6.88
N ALA A 233 3.64 6.05 -7.86
CA ALA A 233 3.66 5.66 -9.27
C ALA A 233 5.04 5.30 -9.80
N PHE A 234 6.10 5.86 -9.21
CA PHE A 234 7.47 5.63 -9.65
C PHE A 234 8.16 4.47 -8.92
N TYR A 235 7.96 4.35 -7.60
CA TYR A 235 8.66 3.40 -6.74
C TYR A 235 7.80 2.22 -6.28
N GLY A 236 6.48 2.35 -6.33
CA GLY A 236 5.58 1.54 -5.50
C GLY A 236 5.64 1.97 -4.03
N ILE A 237 4.90 1.25 -3.18
CA ILE A 237 4.85 1.51 -1.73
C ILE A 237 5.16 0.20 -1.00
N PRO A 238 6.07 0.21 0.00
CA PRO A 238 6.27 -0.92 0.88
C PRO A 238 4.97 -1.36 1.55
N ALA A 239 4.68 -2.67 1.56
CA ALA A 239 3.44 -3.22 2.08
C ALA A 239 3.16 -2.83 3.55
N VAL A 240 4.21 -2.64 4.37
CA VAL A 240 4.08 -2.14 5.75
C VAL A 240 3.45 -0.75 5.81
N LEU A 241 3.80 0.15 4.88
CA LEU A 241 3.20 1.48 4.82
C LEU A 241 1.75 1.41 4.33
N ILE A 242 1.43 0.48 3.42
CA ILE A 242 0.03 0.24 3.00
C ILE A 242 -0.80 -0.26 4.19
N ALA A 243 -0.28 -1.23 4.95
CA ALA A 243 -0.96 -1.76 6.13
C ALA A 243 -1.16 -0.69 7.21
N GLU A 244 -0.15 0.14 7.45
CA GLU A 244 -0.23 1.25 8.39
C GLU A 244 -1.19 2.35 7.91
N CYS A 245 -1.26 2.61 6.61
CA CYS A 245 -2.27 3.49 6.03
C CYS A 245 -3.68 2.95 6.28
N LYS A 246 -3.92 1.67 5.98
CA LYS A 246 -5.21 0.99 6.23
C LYS A 246 -5.61 0.99 7.71
N SER A 247 -4.66 0.99 8.64
CA SER A 247 -4.94 1.03 10.08
C SER A 247 -5.40 2.41 10.58
N ARG A 248 -5.10 3.47 9.82
CA ARG A 248 -5.33 4.88 10.18
C ARG A 248 -6.51 5.56 9.47
N ILE A 249 -7.09 4.90 8.47
CA ILE A 249 -8.26 5.39 7.72
C ILE A 249 -9.53 4.63 8.09
N ASP A 250 -10.69 5.18 7.72
CA ASP A 250 -11.98 4.60 8.10
C ASP A 250 -12.26 3.26 7.41
N LYS A 251 -12.40 2.20 8.21
CA LYS A 251 -12.59 0.81 7.75
C LYS A 251 -14.02 0.60 7.27
N GLY A 252 -14.19 -0.06 6.13
CA GLY A 252 -15.51 -0.28 5.51
C GLY A 252 -16.07 0.96 4.82
N LEU A 253 -15.29 2.06 4.74
CA LEU A 253 -15.66 3.28 4.03
C LEU A 253 -14.53 3.74 3.11
N MET A 254 -13.42 4.21 3.65
CA MET A 254 -12.27 4.63 2.84
C MET A 254 -11.54 3.42 2.26
N THR A 255 -11.39 2.35 3.05
CA THR A 255 -10.74 1.11 2.61
C THR A 255 -11.44 0.49 1.41
N ASP A 256 -12.77 0.50 1.37
CA ASP A 256 -13.54 -0.17 0.32
C ASP A 256 -13.40 0.57 -1.03
N VAL A 257 -13.34 1.90 -1.00
CA VAL A 257 -13.05 2.69 -2.20
C VAL A 257 -11.63 2.41 -2.71
N LEU A 258 -10.65 2.26 -1.82
CA LEU A 258 -9.28 1.93 -2.20
C LEU A 258 -9.17 0.51 -2.77
N ASP A 259 -9.86 -0.45 -2.17
CA ASP A 259 -9.88 -1.84 -2.62
C ASP A 259 -10.56 -1.96 -4.00
N GLU A 260 -11.70 -1.28 -4.22
CA GLU A 260 -12.35 -1.20 -5.53
C GLU A 260 -11.46 -0.50 -6.57
N PHE A 261 -10.75 0.56 -6.16
CA PHE A 261 -9.82 1.26 -7.05
C PHE A 261 -8.66 0.35 -7.50
N ASP A 262 -8.06 -0.39 -6.57
CA ASP A 262 -7.03 -1.37 -6.90
C ASP A 262 -7.59 -2.52 -7.74
N HIS A 263 -8.83 -2.95 -7.50
CA HIS A 263 -9.52 -3.93 -8.33
C HIS A 263 -9.64 -3.49 -9.79
N VAL A 264 -10.13 -2.26 -10.02
CA VAL A 264 -10.21 -1.69 -11.37
C VAL A 264 -8.85 -1.55 -12.04
N LEU A 265 -7.78 -1.28 -11.27
CA LEU A 265 -6.43 -1.22 -11.79
C LEU A 265 -5.76 -2.60 -11.99
N GLY A 266 -6.45 -3.69 -11.69
CA GLY A 266 -5.88 -5.05 -11.72
C GLY A 266 -4.76 -5.25 -10.71
N ARG A 267 -4.75 -4.45 -9.63
CA ARG A 267 -3.85 -4.54 -8.48
C ARG A 267 -4.45 -5.26 -7.31
N SER A 268 -5.77 -5.48 -7.33
CA SER A 268 -6.39 -6.37 -6.38
C SER A 268 -5.74 -7.74 -6.54
N VAL A 269 -5.03 -8.13 -5.50
CA VAL A 269 -5.17 -9.46 -4.97
C VAL A 269 -6.64 -9.56 -4.55
N ASP A 270 -7.43 -10.41 -5.20
CA ASP A 270 -8.87 -10.55 -4.92
C ASP A 270 -9.06 -10.73 -3.40
N THR A 271 -9.53 -9.67 -2.74
CA THR A 271 -9.54 -9.54 -1.27
C THR A 271 -10.93 -9.73 -0.68
N TYR A 272 -11.92 -10.08 -1.51
CA TYR A 272 -13.29 -10.43 -1.12
C TYR A 272 -13.87 -11.57 -1.98
N SER A 273 -13.06 -12.54 -2.41
CA SER A 273 -13.56 -13.90 -2.53
C SER A 273 -13.29 -14.60 -1.22
N ASP A 274 -14.22 -15.44 -0.75
CA ASP A 274 -14.04 -16.37 0.38
C ASP A 274 -12.89 -17.39 0.20
N GLU A 275 -12.00 -17.12 -0.77
CA GLU A 275 -10.78 -17.83 -1.10
C GLU A 275 -9.73 -16.74 -1.39
N VAL A 276 -8.95 -16.35 -0.37
CA VAL A 276 -7.68 -15.65 -0.62
C VAL A 276 -6.83 -16.62 -1.43
N ASP A 277 -6.40 -16.24 -2.62
CA ASP A 277 -5.31 -16.97 -3.27
C ASP A 277 -4.08 -16.81 -2.37
N GLU A 278 -3.83 -17.81 -1.52
CA GLU A 278 -2.70 -17.86 -0.59
C GLU A 278 -1.38 -17.53 -1.29
N THR A 279 -1.30 -17.80 -2.59
CA THR A 279 -0.16 -17.48 -3.45
C THR A 279 0.15 -15.98 -3.45
N GLN A 280 -0.87 -15.11 -3.49
CA GLN A 280 -0.69 -13.66 -3.45
C GLN A 280 -0.42 -13.15 -2.02
N ALA A 281 -1.06 -13.74 -1.00
CA ALA A 281 -0.83 -13.35 0.38
C ALA A 281 0.58 -13.75 0.90
N ASN A 282 1.15 -14.84 0.37
CA ASN A 282 2.51 -15.26 0.68
C ASN A 282 3.59 -14.47 -0.08
N GLN A 283 3.24 -13.66 -1.08
CA GLN A 283 4.17 -12.69 -1.69
C GLN A 283 4.67 -11.66 -0.68
N MET A 284 3.88 -11.34 0.36
CA MET A 284 4.35 -10.47 1.45
C MET A 284 5.54 -11.10 2.19
N ILE A 285 5.49 -12.41 2.42
CA ILE A 285 6.57 -13.17 3.05
C ILE A 285 7.79 -13.20 2.12
N GLU A 286 7.60 -13.44 0.82
CA GLU A 286 8.68 -13.42 -0.17
C GLU A 286 9.35 -12.04 -0.27
N ALA A 287 8.58 -10.96 -0.32
CA ALA A 287 9.10 -9.60 -0.35
C ALA A 287 9.89 -9.27 0.93
N ALA A 288 9.45 -9.74 2.10
CA ALA A 288 10.17 -9.56 3.35
C ALA A 288 11.49 -10.35 3.38
N ILE A 289 11.49 -11.57 2.84
CA ILE A 289 12.71 -12.36 2.63
C ILE A 289 13.67 -11.60 1.70
N ASP A 290 13.18 -11.07 0.57
CA ASP A 290 14.00 -10.30 -0.36
C ASP A 290 14.64 -9.06 0.30
N GLN A 291 13.86 -8.31 1.07
CA GLN A 291 14.36 -7.15 1.81
C GLN A 291 15.41 -7.54 2.86
N TYR A 292 15.21 -8.64 3.59
CA TYR A 292 16.20 -9.16 4.52
C TYR A 292 17.54 -9.47 3.81
N TYR A 293 17.50 -10.08 2.62
CA TYR A 293 18.72 -10.36 1.84
C TYR A 293 19.41 -9.10 1.28
N ILE A 294 18.66 -8.03 1.03
CA ILE A 294 19.20 -6.72 0.60
C ILE A 294 19.86 -5.99 1.78
N GLN A 295 19.19 -5.92 2.93
CA GLN A 295 19.64 -5.14 4.08
C GLN A 295 20.71 -5.86 4.91
N GLN A 296 20.59 -7.18 5.06
CA GLN A 296 21.45 -8.06 5.87
C GLN A 296 21.70 -7.56 7.30
N ASP A 297 20.73 -6.87 7.88
CA ASP A 297 20.83 -6.26 9.20
C ASP A 297 19.65 -6.65 10.11
N LYS A 298 19.63 -6.08 11.32
CA LYS A 298 18.56 -6.33 12.30
C LYS A 298 17.20 -5.79 11.84
N ASN A 299 17.16 -4.74 11.03
CA ASN A 299 15.92 -4.13 10.58
C ASN A 299 15.21 -5.01 9.56
N GLY A 300 15.97 -5.62 8.64
CA GLY A 300 15.42 -6.60 7.71
C GLY A 300 14.80 -7.82 8.41
N MET A 301 15.43 -8.30 9.49
CA MET A 301 14.86 -9.39 10.30
C MET A 301 13.62 -8.94 11.08
N LEU A 302 13.60 -7.71 11.61
CA LEU A 302 12.43 -7.17 12.29
C LEU A 302 11.23 -7.06 11.35
N LEU A 303 11.46 -6.52 10.15
CA LEU A 303 10.44 -6.44 9.09
C LEU A 303 9.87 -7.81 8.74
N PHE A 304 10.73 -8.83 8.59
CA PHE A 304 10.28 -10.19 8.35
C PHE A 304 9.41 -10.72 9.50
N MET A 305 9.83 -10.52 10.76
CA MET A 305 9.05 -10.96 11.92
C MET A 305 7.69 -10.26 12.00
N GLU A 306 7.60 -8.97 11.69
CA GLU A 306 6.35 -8.21 11.64
C GLU A 306 5.40 -8.72 10.55
N VAL A 307 5.94 -9.02 9.36
CA VAL A 307 5.16 -9.63 8.28
C VAL A 307 4.61 -10.99 8.71
N MET A 308 5.41 -11.81 9.41
CA MET A 308 4.94 -13.09 9.93
C MET A 308 3.82 -12.92 10.97
N VAL A 309 3.92 -11.96 11.89
CA VAL A 309 2.82 -11.64 12.83
C VAL A 309 1.56 -11.22 12.09
N THR A 310 1.70 -10.36 11.08
CA THR A 310 0.58 -9.87 10.26
C THR A 310 -0.12 -11.03 9.56
N ARG A 311 0.65 -11.94 8.95
CA ARG A 311 0.10 -13.13 8.29
C ARG A 311 -0.60 -14.05 9.28
N MET A 312 -0.08 -14.22 10.49
CA MET A 312 -0.77 -14.98 11.55
C MET A 312 -2.10 -14.33 11.96
N GLN A 313 -2.16 -13.00 12.09
CA GLN A 313 -3.40 -12.27 12.38
C GLN A 313 -4.45 -12.39 11.27
N GLN A 314 -4.02 -12.64 10.04
CA GLN A 314 -4.89 -12.86 8.89
C GLN A 314 -5.24 -14.35 8.68
N ALA A 315 -4.96 -15.22 9.66
CA ALA A 315 -5.10 -16.67 9.54
C ALA A 315 -4.35 -17.24 8.31
N GLY A 316 -3.21 -16.64 7.96
CA GLY A 316 -2.42 -17.02 6.80
C GLY A 316 -1.87 -18.44 6.89
N GLU A 317 -1.75 -19.08 5.72
CA GLU A 317 -1.26 -20.44 5.58
C GLU A 317 0.02 -20.50 4.72
N VAL A 318 0.78 -21.58 4.91
CA VAL A 318 1.97 -21.93 4.11
C VAL A 318 1.84 -23.36 3.63
N ILE A 319 2.51 -23.66 2.52
CA ILE A 319 2.56 -25.00 1.95
C ILE A 319 3.53 -25.86 2.75
N VAL A 320 3.05 -27.00 3.22
CA VAL A 320 3.85 -28.02 3.91
C VAL A 320 3.82 -29.31 3.08
N PRO A 321 4.96 -29.79 2.59
CA PRO A 321 5.05 -31.07 1.90
C PRO A 321 4.98 -32.24 2.88
N TYR A 322 4.22 -33.25 2.48
CA TYR A 322 4.12 -34.53 3.16
C TYR A 322 4.57 -35.65 2.22
N ILE A 323 5.19 -36.66 2.82
CA ILE A 323 5.56 -37.92 2.19
C ILE A 323 4.57 -38.98 2.66
N THR A 324 3.96 -39.69 1.72
CA THR A 324 3.15 -40.86 2.04
C THR A 324 4.03 -42.06 2.32
N GLU A 325 3.87 -42.70 3.48
CA GLU A 325 4.53 -43.98 3.76
C GLU A 325 3.89 -45.13 2.96
N ASN A 326 2.57 -45.05 2.74
CA ASN A 326 1.80 -45.95 1.88
C ASN A 326 1.11 -45.14 0.77
N PRO A 327 1.24 -45.51 -0.52
CA PRO A 327 0.60 -44.80 -1.61
C PRO A 327 -0.93 -44.82 -1.47
N PHE A 328 -1.59 -43.68 -1.71
CA PHE A 328 -3.06 -43.61 -1.69
C PHE A 328 -3.71 -44.59 -2.68
N MET A 329 -3.15 -44.70 -3.88
CA MET A 329 -3.64 -45.52 -4.98
C MET A 329 -2.49 -45.88 -5.93
N SER A 330 -2.66 -46.89 -6.78
CA SER A 330 -1.71 -47.13 -7.89
C SER A 330 -1.84 -46.05 -8.97
N GLU A 331 -0.80 -45.81 -9.78
CA GLU A 331 -0.84 -44.84 -10.89
C GLU A 331 -1.99 -45.11 -11.87
N GLU A 332 -2.31 -46.38 -12.12
CA GLU A 332 -3.44 -46.79 -12.96
C GLU A 332 -4.79 -46.40 -12.38
N GLN A 333 -4.92 -46.35 -11.05
CA GLN A 333 -6.13 -45.91 -10.38
C GLN A 333 -6.24 -44.39 -10.40
N ILE A 334 -5.14 -43.66 -10.14
CA ILE A 334 -5.09 -42.18 -10.17
C ILE A 334 -5.54 -41.65 -11.54
N SER A 335 -5.09 -42.27 -12.63
CA SER A 335 -5.47 -41.86 -14.00
C SER A 335 -6.96 -41.97 -14.33
N LYS A 336 -7.75 -42.67 -13.48
CA LYS A 336 -9.19 -42.89 -13.67
C LYS A 336 -10.06 -41.99 -12.78
N VAL A 337 -9.45 -41.27 -11.84
CA VAL A 337 -10.13 -40.37 -10.90
C VAL A 337 -10.38 -39.02 -11.56
N LYS A 338 -11.56 -38.44 -11.31
CA LYS A 338 -11.92 -37.08 -11.73
C LYS A 338 -12.22 -36.21 -10.52
N ALA A 339 -12.07 -34.89 -10.69
CA ALA A 339 -12.47 -33.92 -9.69
C ALA A 339 -13.95 -34.11 -9.31
N GLY A 340 -14.22 -34.26 -8.01
CA GLY A 340 -15.56 -34.53 -7.46
C GLY A 340 -15.86 -36.01 -7.15
N ASP A 341 -14.99 -36.94 -7.53
CA ASP A 341 -15.16 -38.35 -7.16
C ASP A 341 -14.93 -38.57 -5.67
N THR A 342 -15.80 -39.36 -5.03
CA THR A 342 -15.59 -39.83 -3.65
C THR A 342 -14.96 -41.22 -3.69
N ILE A 343 -13.81 -41.37 -3.05
CA ILE A 343 -13.04 -42.63 -3.03
C ILE A 343 -12.93 -43.10 -1.57
N SER A 344 -13.16 -44.39 -1.35
CA SER A 344 -12.91 -45.03 -0.06
C SER A 344 -11.68 -45.92 -0.17
N LEU A 345 -10.72 -45.70 0.74
CA LEU A 345 -9.51 -46.52 0.85
C LEU A 345 -9.77 -47.66 1.83
N ASP A 346 -9.24 -48.84 1.53
CA ASP A 346 -9.35 -50.05 2.35
C ASP A 346 -8.18 -50.21 3.34
N HIS A 347 -7.31 -49.21 3.42
CA HIS A 347 -6.11 -49.18 4.26
C HIS A 347 -5.86 -47.77 4.81
N ASP A 348 -5.07 -47.71 5.87
CA ASP A 348 -4.67 -46.44 6.49
C ASP A 348 -3.58 -45.74 5.66
N VAL A 349 -3.80 -44.46 5.35
CA VAL A 349 -2.78 -43.59 4.78
C VAL A 349 -2.03 -42.88 5.91
N ARG A 350 -0.71 -43.02 5.92
CA ARG A 350 0.16 -42.29 6.84
C ARG A 350 0.92 -41.22 6.09
N LEU A 351 0.79 -39.99 6.57
CA LEU A 351 1.50 -38.82 6.07
C LEU A 351 2.59 -38.44 7.07
N LYS A 352 3.80 -38.23 6.55
CA LYS A 352 4.92 -37.70 7.32
C LYS A 352 5.34 -36.37 6.73
N ILE A 353 5.46 -35.33 7.56
CA ILE A 353 6.00 -34.03 7.12
C ILE A 353 7.43 -34.24 6.61
N GLU A 354 7.73 -33.69 5.44
CA GLU A 354 9.10 -33.68 4.94
C GLU A 354 9.94 -32.67 5.72
N THR A 355 11.11 -33.12 6.15
CA THR A 355 12.10 -32.30 6.86
C THR A 355 13.32 -32.07 5.97
N VAL A 356 13.92 -30.89 6.09
CA VAL A 356 15.19 -30.56 5.43
C VAL A 356 16.33 -30.58 6.45
N LYS A 357 17.53 -30.93 6.00
CA LYS A 357 18.74 -30.92 6.83
C LYS A 357 19.65 -29.76 6.46
N ASP A 358 20.21 -29.10 7.47
CA ASP A 358 21.25 -28.09 7.25
C ASP A 358 22.66 -28.73 7.13
N SER A 359 23.69 -27.89 6.96
CA SER A 359 25.08 -28.32 6.84
C SER A 359 25.62 -29.04 8.08
N ASP A 360 24.97 -28.89 9.23
CA ASP A 360 25.31 -29.55 10.49
C ASP A 360 24.50 -30.84 10.72
N GLU A 361 23.77 -31.32 9.70
CA GLU A 361 22.85 -32.47 9.78
C GLU A 361 21.68 -32.28 10.76
N LYS A 362 21.35 -31.04 11.13
CA LYS A 362 20.18 -30.75 11.97
C LYS A 362 18.92 -30.77 11.12
N GLU A 363 17.87 -31.41 11.63
CA GLU A 363 16.57 -31.46 10.97
C GLU A 363 15.73 -30.20 11.24
N TRP A 364 15.00 -29.77 10.22
CA TRP A 364 14.10 -28.63 10.22
C TRP A 364 12.83 -28.95 9.44
N ILE A 365 11.71 -28.33 9.81
CA ILE A 365 10.49 -28.40 9.00
C ILE A 365 10.65 -27.45 7.80
N GLY A 366 10.55 -27.98 6.58
CA GLY A 366 10.53 -27.16 5.37
C GLY A 366 9.12 -26.67 5.08
N VAL A 367 8.94 -25.35 4.96
CA VAL A 367 7.66 -24.74 4.56
C VAL A 367 7.87 -23.82 3.36
N PHE A 368 6.82 -23.63 2.56
CA PHE A 368 6.92 -22.96 1.27
C PHE A 368 5.85 -21.89 1.11
N THR A 369 6.23 -20.75 0.52
CA THR A 369 5.31 -19.66 0.20
C THR A 369 4.45 -19.96 -1.04
N SER A 370 4.96 -20.82 -1.94
CA SER A 370 4.27 -21.20 -3.17
C SER A 370 4.64 -22.64 -3.60
N SER A 371 3.81 -23.23 -4.46
CA SER A 371 4.13 -24.51 -5.09
C SER A 371 5.39 -24.41 -5.95
N GLU A 372 5.68 -23.26 -6.56
CA GLU A 372 6.91 -23.06 -7.34
C GLU A 372 8.16 -23.21 -6.45
N GLU A 373 8.17 -22.57 -5.27
CA GLU A 373 9.27 -22.73 -4.30
C GLU A 373 9.44 -24.18 -3.84
N MET A 374 8.33 -24.91 -3.65
CA MET A 374 8.36 -26.32 -3.28
C MET A 374 9.02 -27.19 -4.37
N HIS A 375 8.61 -27.01 -5.63
CA HIS A 375 9.11 -27.82 -6.75
C HIS A 375 10.60 -27.60 -7.08
N LYS A 376 11.26 -26.60 -6.48
CA LYS A 376 12.71 -26.38 -6.64
C LYS A 376 13.56 -27.50 -6.03
N GLY A 377 13.05 -28.23 -5.06
CA GLY A 377 13.84 -29.30 -4.42
C GLY A 377 13.12 -30.22 -3.44
N SER A 378 11.82 -30.04 -3.19
CA SER A 378 11.03 -30.89 -2.30
C SER A 378 10.82 -32.29 -2.89
N ALA A 379 10.86 -33.32 -2.04
CA ALA A 379 10.50 -34.69 -2.40
C ALA A 379 9.08 -35.08 -1.97
N GLY A 380 8.33 -34.17 -1.33
CA GLY A 380 6.96 -34.36 -0.91
C GLY A 380 6.02 -34.65 -2.07
N ASN A 381 5.22 -35.69 -1.93
CA ASN A 381 4.24 -36.10 -2.94
C ASN A 381 2.80 -35.67 -2.61
N VAL A 382 2.61 -35.03 -1.44
CA VAL A 382 1.35 -34.43 -1.01
C VAL A 382 1.64 -33.01 -0.53
N GLN A 383 0.94 -32.04 -1.09
CA GLN A 383 0.96 -30.65 -0.63
C GLN A 383 -0.28 -30.41 0.24
N MET A 384 -0.09 -29.84 1.42
CA MET A 384 -1.18 -29.34 2.25
C MET A 384 -0.87 -27.91 2.69
N ASN A 385 -1.88 -27.04 2.64
CA ASN A 385 -1.79 -25.75 3.28
C ASN A 385 -1.94 -25.96 4.80
N GLN A 386 -1.16 -25.22 5.56
CA GLN A 386 -1.16 -25.24 7.01
C GLN A 386 -1.09 -23.81 7.52
N SER A 387 -2.00 -23.45 8.43
CA SER A 387 -1.89 -22.23 9.22
C SER A 387 -0.48 -22.01 9.75
N ILE A 388 0.05 -20.81 9.53
CA ILE A 388 1.38 -20.38 9.98
C ILE A 388 1.50 -20.56 11.51
N GLU A 389 0.47 -20.19 12.27
CA GLU A 389 0.48 -20.39 13.71
C GLU A 389 0.61 -21.88 14.07
N SER A 390 -0.20 -22.73 13.43
CA SER A 390 -0.22 -24.16 13.72
C SER A 390 1.13 -24.82 13.44
N ILE A 391 1.77 -24.51 12.30
CA ILE A 391 3.05 -25.11 11.94
C ILE A 391 4.19 -24.62 12.83
N LEU A 392 4.15 -23.35 13.26
CA LEU A 392 5.11 -22.79 14.21
C LEU A 392 4.99 -23.45 15.58
N ARG A 393 3.77 -23.63 16.09
CA ARG A 393 3.52 -24.35 17.36
C ARG A 393 3.94 -25.82 17.26
N LEU A 394 3.72 -26.47 16.11
CA LEU A 394 4.21 -27.82 15.87
C LEU A 394 5.74 -27.89 15.97
N ALA A 395 6.45 -26.96 15.33
CA ALA A 395 7.90 -26.89 15.36
C ALA A 395 8.48 -26.72 16.78
N LEU A 396 7.80 -25.96 17.65
CA LEU A 396 8.20 -25.83 19.06
C LEU A 396 8.12 -27.16 19.79
N ASN A 397 6.99 -27.86 19.63
CA ASN A 397 6.68 -29.11 20.34
C ASN A 397 7.41 -30.33 19.78
N TRP A 398 7.92 -30.27 18.55
CA TRP A 398 8.60 -31.39 17.92
C TRP A 398 10.09 -31.41 18.31
N GLU A 399 10.48 -32.33 19.20
CA GLU A 399 11.84 -32.39 19.78
C GLU A 399 12.95 -32.64 18.75
N GLN A 400 12.66 -33.41 17.70
CA GLN A 400 13.65 -33.82 16.71
C GLN A 400 14.04 -32.72 15.71
N VAL A 401 13.25 -31.64 15.60
CA VAL A 401 13.53 -30.52 14.69
C VAL A 401 14.04 -29.30 15.43
N ASN A 402 14.84 -28.47 14.76
CA ASN A 402 15.47 -27.27 15.33
C ASN A 402 14.64 -25.99 15.12
N GLY A 403 13.54 -26.09 14.37
CA GLY A 403 12.65 -25.00 14.01
C GLY A 403 12.06 -25.21 12.62
N ILE A 404 11.81 -24.11 11.92
CA ILE A 404 11.33 -24.13 10.53
C ILE A 404 12.32 -23.45 9.58
N VAL A 405 12.28 -23.83 8.31
CA VAL A 405 12.93 -23.11 7.21
C VAL A 405 11.90 -22.77 6.16
N ILE A 406 11.76 -21.48 5.87
CA ILE A 406 10.89 -21.00 4.79
C ILE A 406 11.69 -20.98 3.49
N ASN A 407 11.14 -21.56 2.43
CA ASN A 407 11.71 -21.64 1.07
C ASN A 407 13.15 -22.20 1.04
N PRO A 408 13.39 -23.41 1.57
CA PRO A 408 14.74 -23.97 1.78
C PRO A 408 15.60 -24.10 0.52
N PHE A 409 15.00 -24.11 -0.67
CA PHE A 409 15.70 -24.29 -1.96
C PHE A 409 15.85 -22.99 -2.76
N GLY A 410 15.47 -21.84 -2.18
CA GLY A 410 15.57 -20.51 -2.77
C GLY A 410 16.28 -19.51 -1.86
N LYS A 411 15.79 -18.27 -1.84
CA LYS A 411 16.13 -17.33 -0.75
C LYS A 411 15.33 -17.77 0.47
N TYR A 412 16.03 -18.12 1.55
CA TYR A 412 15.43 -18.80 2.68
C TYR A 412 15.57 -18.00 3.97
N ILE A 413 14.67 -18.24 4.91
CA ILE A 413 14.84 -17.80 6.30
C ILE A 413 14.71 -19.01 7.22
N GLN A 414 15.72 -19.18 8.08
CA GLN A 414 15.70 -20.15 9.17
C GLN A 414 15.15 -19.49 10.43
N MET A 415 14.10 -20.08 11.00
CA MET A 415 13.54 -19.65 12.28
C MET A 415 13.81 -20.71 13.33
N THR A 416 14.75 -20.41 14.23
CA THR A 416 15.03 -21.26 15.40
C THR A 416 13.83 -21.30 16.34
N LYS A 417 13.72 -22.34 17.18
CA LYS A 417 12.69 -22.39 18.24
C LYS A 417 12.58 -21.10 19.07
N LYS A 418 13.73 -20.50 19.43
CA LYS A 418 13.76 -19.23 20.17
C LYS A 418 13.15 -18.06 19.40
N MET A 419 13.37 -17.99 18.08
CA MET A 419 12.73 -16.97 17.24
C MET A 419 11.23 -17.20 17.13
N ILE A 420 10.82 -18.47 16.97
CA ILE A 420 9.41 -18.86 16.91
C ILE A 420 8.69 -18.50 18.21
N GLU A 421 9.30 -18.76 19.38
CA GLU A 421 8.77 -18.35 20.68
C GLU A 421 8.58 -16.84 20.78
N LEU A 422 9.58 -16.05 20.35
CA LEU A 422 9.47 -14.58 20.34
C LEU A 422 8.33 -14.10 19.43
N LEU A 423 8.18 -14.71 18.25
CA LEU A 423 7.13 -14.38 17.31
C LEU A 423 5.73 -14.65 17.90
N ILE A 424 5.53 -15.86 18.44
CA ILE A 424 4.25 -16.27 19.03
C ILE A 424 3.90 -15.39 20.23
N ASN A 425 4.86 -15.10 21.11
CA ASN A 425 4.63 -14.22 22.26
C ASN A 425 4.24 -12.79 21.83
N GLY A 426 4.89 -12.26 20.78
CA GLY A 426 4.54 -10.96 20.21
C GLY A 426 3.15 -10.95 19.56
N TYR A 427 2.78 -12.02 18.88
CA TYR A 427 1.44 -12.21 18.32
C TYR A 427 0.36 -12.26 19.42
N GLU A 428 0.55 -13.08 20.46
CA GLU A 428 -0.40 -13.22 21.57
C GLU A 428 -0.55 -11.94 22.39
N TYR A 429 0.53 -11.16 22.58
CA TYR A 429 0.47 -9.85 23.22
C TYR A 429 -0.46 -8.88 22.47
N ASN A 430 -0.31 -8.81 21.14
CA ASN A 430 -1.13 -7.96 20.28
C ASN A 430 -2.61 -8.40 20.24
N GLU A 431 -2.88 -9.71 20.23
CA GLU A 431 -4.23 -10.27 20.33
C GLU A 431 -4.93 -9.85 21.63
N ASN A 432 -4.22 -9.90 22.75
CA ASN A 432 -4.76 -9.57 24.07
C ASN A 432 -4.98 -8.06 24.25
N GLU A 433 -4.12 -7.20 23.68
CA GLU A 433 -4.37 -5.75 23.62
C GLU A 433 -5.58 -5.39 22.74
N ARG A 434 -5.84 -6.13 21.66
CA ARG A 434 -7.04 -5.94 20.83
C ARG A 434 -8.31 -6.31 21.59
N LYS A 435 -8.35 -7.49 22.21
CA LYS A 435 -9.51 -7.95 22.99
C LYS A 435 -9.83 -7.03 24.18
N SER A 436 -8.82 -6.50 24.86
CA SER A 436 -9.03 -5.56 25.97
C SER A 436 -9.59 -4.19 25.52
N LYS A 437 -9.23 -3.70 24.33
CA LYS A 437 -9.80 -2.47 23.76
C LYS A 437 -11.22 -2.66 23.22
N ASP A 438 -11.58 -3.86 22.80
CA ASP A 438 -12.94 -4.20 22.38
C ASP A 438 -13.88 -4.38 23.58
N ASP A 439 -13.36 -4.87 24.71
CA ASP A 439 -14.11 -4.99 25.98
C ASP A 439 -14.30 -3.64 26.71
N GLU A 440 -13.46 -2.63 26.46
CA GLU A 440 -13.66 -1.26 26.98
C GLU A 440 -14.66 -0.43 26.15
N ASN A 441 -14.98 -0.87 24.93
CA ASN A 441 -15.91 -0.19 24.02
C ASN A 441 -17.30 -0.86 23.91
N ASN A 442 -17.54 -1.94 24.66
CA ASN A 442 -18.85 -2.57 24.88
C ASN A 442 -19.33 -2.32 26.32
#